data_AF-A0A3D0SS37-F1
#
_entry.id   AF-A0A3D0SS37-F1
#
_cell.length_a   1.000
_cell.length_b   1.000
_cell.length_c   1.000
_cell.angle_alpha   90.00
_cell.angle_beta   90.00
_cell.angle_gamma   90.00
#
_symmetry.space_group_name_H-M   'P 1'
#
loop_
_entity.id
_entity.type
_entity.pdbx_description
1 polymer ?
#
loop_
_entity_poly.entity_id
_entity_poly.type
_entity_poly.pdbx_seq_one_letter_code
_entity_poly.pdbx_strand_id
1 'polypeptide(L)'
;KFGQMLSTRRDLLPDDIALELTKLQDRVPPFAGDQARAIIEKAYRQPLEAIFTKFDLQPLASASVAQVHVARLLNGREVIVKVLRPGIEKIIRRDIELLYIIARLAQRYWREGRRLRPLEVVTEYE
;
A
#
# COMPACT_ATOMS: atom_id res chain seq x y z
N LYS A 1 -3.96 -2.11 3.60
CA LYS A 1 -4.86 -3.15 3.01
C LYS A 1 -4.90 -4.43 3.86
N PHE A 2 -3.77 -4.92 4.38
CA PHE A 2 -3.73 -6.08 5.28
C PHE A 2 -4.52 -5.91 6.58
N GLY A 3 -4.40 -4.74 7.26
CA GLY A 3 -5.22 -4.43 8.44
C GLY A 3 -6.74 -4.39 8.16
N GLN A 4 -7.15 -4.01 6.94
CA GLN A 4 -8.55 -4.11 6.50
C GLN A 4 -8.99 -5.57 6.33
N MET A 5 -8.15 -6.39 5.72
CA MET A 5 -8.46 -7.79 5.44
C MET A 5 -8.47 -8.68 6.69
N LEU A 6 -7.53 -8.47 7.61
CA LEU A 6 -7.54 -9.11 8.92
C LEU A 6 -8.71 -8.61 9.79
N SER A 7 -9.08 -7.34 9.71
CA SER A 7 -10.25 -6.82 10.41
C SER A 7 -11.58 -7.44 9.93
N THR A 8 -11.62 -7.94 8.69
CA THR A 8 -12.81 -8.64 8.14
C THR A 8 -12.85 -10.14 8.44
N ARG A 9 -11.75 -10.74 8.92
CA ARG A 9 -11.72 -12.13 9.42
C ARG A 9 -11.37 -12.17 10.91
N ARG A 10 -12.31 -11.66 11.73
CA ARG A 10 -12.24 -11.64 13.20
C ARG A 10 -12.11 -13.06 13.81
N ASP A 11 -12.48 -14.07 13.06
CA ASP A 11 -12.36 -15.50 13.36
C ASP A 11 -10.92 -16.03 13.36
N LEU A 12 -9.95 -15.26 12.84
CA LEU A 12 -8.54 -15.68 12.72
C LEU A 12 -7.60 -15.07 13.75
N LEU A 13 -8.04 -14.08 14.51
CA LEU A 13 -7.18 -13.31 15.40
C LEU A 13 -7.89 -13.02 16.71
N PRO A 14 -7.20 -13.08 17.86
CA PRO A 14 -7.76 -12.63 19.12
C PRO A 14 -8.21 -11.17 19.00
N ASP A 15 -9.34 -10.83 19.64
CA ASP A 15 -10.01 -9.52 19.48
C ASP A 15 -9.08 -8.33 19.79
N ASP A 16 -8.14 -8.50 20.72
CA ASP A 16 -7.10 -7.53 21.07
C ASP A 16 -6.14 -7.24 19.91
N ILE A 17 -5.74 -8.27 19.16
CA ILE A 17 -4.88 -8.13 17.98
C ILE A 17 -5.65 -7.49 16.81
N ALA A 18 -6.90 -7.89 16.59
CA ALA A 18 -7.74 -7.34 15.53
C ALA A 18 -8.03 -5.84 15.74
N LEU A 19 -8.25 -5.42 16.99
CA LEU A 19 -8.47 -4.02 17.34
C LEU A 19 -7.23 -3.15 17.07
N GLU A 20 -6.03 -3.64 17.40
CA GLU A 20 -4.77 -2.94 17.10
C GLU A 20 -4.47 -2.89 15.59
N LEU A 21 -4.77 -3.94 14.84
CA LEU A 21 -4.64 -3.96 13.38
C LEU A 21 -5.64 -3.04 12.68
N THR A 22 -6.74 -2.68 13.34
CA THR A 22 -7.70 -1.69 12.83
C THR A 22 -7.08 -0.28 12.87
N LYS A 23 -6.16 0.01 13.80
CA LYS A 23 -5.41 1.28 13.84
C LYS A 23 -4.39 1.41 12.69
N LEU A 24 -3.99 0.29 12.07
CA LEU A 24 -3.18 0.26 10.85
C LEU A 24 -3.97 0.62 9.56
N GLN A 25 -5.27 0.92 9.66
CA GLN A 25 -6.04 1.47 8.55
C GLN A 25 -5.78 2.98 8.39
N ASP A 26 -4.61 3.29 7.83
CA ASP A 26 -4.12 4.66 7.82
C ASP A 26 -4.63 5.52 6.65
N ARG A 27 -5.15 6.69 7.02
CA ARG A 27 -4.94 7.91 6.23
C ARG A 27 -3.48 8.34 6.42
N VAL A 28 -2.58 7.79 5.60
CA VAL A 28 -1.16 8.14 5.64
C VAL A 28 -0.99 9.56 5.08
N PRO A 29 -0.19 10.44 5.71
CA PRO A 29 0.08 11.75 5.14
C PRO A 29 0.74 11.63 3.75
N PRO A 30 0.42 12.56 2.83
CA PRO A 30 1.07 12.61 1.52
C PRO A 30 2.56 12.88 1.65
N PHE A 31 3.33 12.37 0.70
CA PHE A 31 4.71 12.81 0.51
C PHE A 31 4.74 14.05 -0.39
N ALA A 32 5.87 14.75 -0.40
CA ALA A 32 6.03 16.02 -1.11
C ALA A 32 5.70 15.89 -2.61
N GLY A 33 4.96 16.86 -3.16
CA GLY A 33 4.61 16.89 -4.58
C GLY A 33 5.82 16.90 -5.51
N ASP A 34 6.91 17.58 -5.11
CA ASP A 34 8.15 17.61 -5.88
C ASP A 34 8.80 16.22 -6.01
N GLN A 35 8.64 15.39 -4.98
CA GLN A 35 9.11 14.01 -5.04
C GLN A 35 8.23 13.19 -5.98
N ALA A 36 6.92 13.46 -6.06
CA ALA A 36 6.03 12.82 -7.02
C ALA A 36 6.41 13.20 -8.46
N ARG A 37 6.67 14.49 -8.69
CA ARG A 37 7.22 15.00 -9.96
C ARG A 37 8.49 14.25 -10.35
N ALA A 38 9.49 14.19 -9.46
CA ALA A 38 10.76 13.53 -9.74
C ALA A 38 10.60 12.04 -10.07
N ILE A 39 9.67 11.34 -9.41
CA ILE A 39 9.35 9.92 -9.70
C ILE A 39 8.79 9.78 -11.11
N ILE A 40 7.83 10.63 -11.48
CA ILE A 40 7.21 10.61 -12.81
C ILE A 40 8.24 10.94 -13.89
N GLU A 41 9.00 12.03 -13.72
CA GLU A 41 10.02 12.45 -14.70
C GLU A 41 11.08 11.37 -14.90
N LYS A 42 11.50 10.69 -13.82
CA LYS A 42 12.42 9.55 -13.91
C LYS A 42 11.82 8.36 -14.66
N ALA A 43 10.54 8.05 -14.45
CA ALA A 43 9.87 6.94 -15.10
C ALA A 43 9.70 7.17 -16.62
N TYR A 44 9.35 8.40 -17.02
CA TYR A 44 9.13 8.78 -18.41
C TYR A 44 10.40 9.31 -19.12
N ARG A 45 11.48 9.56 -18.37
CA ARG A 45 12.75 10.17 -18.85
C ARG A 45 12.54 11.50 -19.58
N GLN A 46 11.57 12.28 -19.11
CA GLN A 46 11.12 13.52 -19.70
C GLN A 46 10.71 14.49 -18.60
N PRO A 47 10.79 15.82 -18.83
CA PRO A 47 10.24 16.79 -17.89
C PRO A 47 8.71 16.63 -17.80
N LEU A 48 8.14 16.94 -16.64
CA LEU A 48 6.71 16.75 -16.35
C LEU A 48 5.83 17.49 -17.37
N GLU A 49 6.28 18.66 -17.81
CA GLU A 49 5.62 19.53 -18.78
C GLU A 49 5.57 18.94 -20.20
N ALA A 50 6.46 17.99 -20.53
CA ALA A 50 6.39 17.24 -21.79
C ALA A 50 5.36 16.11 -21.77
N ILE A 51 4.78 15.80 -20.60
CA ILE A 51 3.82 14.71 -20.41
C ILE A 51 2.43 15.29 -20.13
N PHE A 52 2.36 16.33 -19.31
CA PHE A 52 1.13 16.94 -18.83
C PHE A 52 1.09 18.44 -19.12
N THR A 53 -0.05 18.94 -19.60
CA THR A 53 -0.33 20.38 -19.67
C THR A 53 -0.66 20.99 -18.31
N LYS A 54 -1.08 20.16 -17.35
CA LYS A 54 -1.30 20.54 -15.96
C LYS A 54 -1.07 19.33 -15.07
N PHE A 55 -0.38 19.50 -13.96
CA PHE A 55 -0.24 18.48 -12.92
C PHE A 55 -0.37 19.16 -11.56
N ASP A 56 -1.29 18.69 -10.72
CA ASP A 56 -1.44 19.21 -9.37
C ASP A 56 -0.41 18.58 -8.43
N LEU A 57 0.49 19.39 -7.87
CA LEU A 57 1.48 18.91 -6.90
C LEU A 57 0.84 18.56 -5.55
N GLN A 58 -0.33 19.11 -5.25
CA GLN A 58 -1.12 18.71 -4.10
C GLN A 58 -1.90 17.43 -4.47
N PRO A 59 -1.69 16.31 -3.75
CA PRO A 59 -2.40 15.08 -4.04
C PRO A 59 -3.88 15.22 -3.66
N LEU A 60 -4.74 14.68 -4.52
CA LEU A 60 -6.18 14.51 -4.27
C LEU A 60 -6.41 13.55 -3.09
N ALA A 61 -5.60 12.50 -2.99
CA ALA A 61 -5.68 11.50 -1.94
C ALA A 61 -4.31 10.87 -1.67
N SER A 62 -4.11 10.39 -0.44
CA SER A 62 -2.94 9.59 -0.07
C SER A 62 -3.36 8.29 0.58
N ALA A 63 -2.69 7.21 0.21
CA ALA A 63 -2.86 5.89 0.77
C ALA A 63 -1.49 5.30 1.14
N SER A 64 -1.51 4.15 1.82
CA SER A 64 -0.30 3.44 2.25
C SER A 64 0.70 3.18 1.13
N VAL A 65 0.23 2.77 -0.04
CA VAL A 65 1.09 2.35 -1.17
C VAL A 65 1.41 3.49 -2.14
N ALA A 66 0.48 4.42 -2.31
CA ALA A 66 0.55 5.44 -3.35
C ALA A 66 -0.24 6.67 -2.95
N GLN A 67 0.08 7.80 -3.58
CA GLN A 67 -0.78 8.98 -3.59
C GLN A 67 -1.29 9.27 -4.99
N VAL A 68 -2.35 10.06 -5.05
CA VAL A 68 -3.16 10.26 -6.24
C VAL A 68 -3.16 11.74 -6.59
N HIS A 69 -2.83 12.08 -7.83
CA HIS A 69 -2.78 13.44 -8.35
C HIS A 69 -3.74 13.63 -9.52
N VAL A 70 -4.30 14.83 -9.63
CA VAL A 70 -5.07 15.25 -10.81
C VAL A 70 -4.11 15.82 -11.83
N ALA A 71 -4.23 15.40 -13.08
CA ALA A 71 -3.43 15.93 -14.17
C ALA A 71 -4.23 16.03 -15.46
N ARG A 72 -3.69 16.77 -16.44
CA ARG A 72 -4.22 16.88 -17.79
C ARG A 72 -3.12 16.59 -18.80
N LEU A 73 -3.37 15.67 -19.71
CA LEU A 73 -2.42 15.30 -20.77
C LEU A 73 -2.27 16.40 -21.82
N LEU A 74 -1.28 16.26 -22.71
CA LEU A 74 -1.06 17.19 -23.83
C LEU A 74 -2.24 17.28 -24.81
N ASN A 75 -3.00 16.19 -24.96
CA ASN A 75 -4.22 16.15 -25.79
C ASN A 75 -5.46 16.71 -25.08
N GLY A 76 -5.32 17.34 -23.92
CA GLY A 76 -6.40 17.96 -23.16
C GLY A 76 -7.21 17.01 -22.27
N ARG A 77 -6.95 15.70 -22.30
CA ARG A 77 -7.68 14.72 -21.48
C ARG A 77 -7.28 14.82 -20.00
N GLU A 78 -8.27 14.89 -19.11
CA GLU A 78 -8.06 14.82 -17.66
C GLU A 78 -7.82 13.37 -17.21
N VAL A 79 -6.84 13.18 -16.33
CA VAL A 79 -6.41 11.88 -15.84
C VAL A 79 -6.10 11.91 -14.36
N ILE A 80 -6.18 10.74 -13.74
CA ILE A 80 -5.75 10.50 -12.37
C ILE A 80 -4.41 9.77 -12.40
N VAL A 81 -3.38 10.37 -11.82
CA VAL A 81 -2.03 9.82 -11.77
C VAL A 81 -1.78 9.24 -10.38
N LYS A 82 -1.58 7.92 -10.31
CA LYS A 82 -1.20 7.24 -9.08
C LYS A 82 0.32 7.13 -9.03
N VAL A 83 0.92 7.70 -7.99
CA VAL A 83 2.37 7.70 -7.78
C VAL A 83 2.69 6.84 -6.58
N LEU A 84 3.45 5.77 -6.79
CA LEU A 84 3.88 4.86 -5.73
C LEU A 84 4.75 5.62 -4.71
N ARG A 85 4.57 5.31 -3.43
CA ARG A 85 5.35 5.93 -2.36
C ARG A 85 6.83 5.54 -2.51
N PRO A 86 7.77 6.49 -2.38
CA PRO A 86 9.19 6.18 -2.42
C PRO A 86 9.56 5.11 -1.39
N GLY A 87 10.29 4.09 -1.82
CA GLY A 87 10.73 3.00 -0.94
C GLY A 87 9.64 2.01 -0.55
N ILE A 88 8.44 2.07 -1.15
CA ILE A 88 7.32 1.19 -0.81
C ILE A 88 7.65 -0.30 -0.96
N GLU A 89 8.50 -0.68 -1.92
CA GLU A 89 8.93 -2.07 -2.12
C GLU A 89 9.61 -2.66 -0.87
N LYS A 90 10.45 -1.87 -0.19
CA LYS A 90 11.13 -2.31 1.04
C LYS A 90 10.14 -2.46 2.19
N ILE A 91 9.12 -1.61 2.23
CA ILE A 91 8.05 -1.67 3.23
C ILE A 91 7.21 -2.91 2.99
N ILE A 92 6.73 -3.12 1.76
CA ILE A 92 5.95 -4.30 1.38
C ILE A 92 6.71 -5.59 1.70
N ARG A 93 8.00 -5.66 1.38
CA ARG A 93 8.82 -6.84 1.70
C ARG A 93 8.88 -7.13 3.20
N ARG A 94 9.12 -6.09 4.02
CA ARG A 94 9.14 -6.24 5.49
C ARG A 94 7.77 -6.64 6.05
N ASP A 95 6.71 -6.09 5.48
CA ASP A 95 5.34 -6.44 5.87
C ASP A 95 5.08 -7.93 5.60
N ILE A 96 5.42 -8.42 4.40
CA ILE A 96 5.30 -9.85 4.02
C ILE A 96 6.16 -10.74 4.94
N GLU A 97 7.40 -10.36 5.24
CA GLU A 97 8.26 -11.09 6.18
C GLU A 97 7.62 -11.20 7.57
N LEU A 98 7.02 -10.11 8.06
CA LEU A 98 6.28 -10.12 9.32
C LEU A 98 5.07 -11.04 9.26
N LEU A 99 4.35 -11.09 8.12
CA LEU A 99 3.24 -12.02 7.94
C LEU A 99 3.70 -13.47 8.05
N TYR A 100 4.85 -13.80 7.46
CA TYR A 100 5.42 -15.13 7.59
C TYR A 100 5.82 -15.47 9.03
N ILE A 101 6.32 -14.50 9.80
CA ILE A 101 6.62 -14.71 11.23
C ILE A 101 5.33 -15.01 12.00
N ILE A 102 4.29 -14.19 11.80
CA ILE A 102 2.99 -14.37 12.47
C ILE A 102 2.36 -15.72 12.07
N ALA A 103 2.38 -16.07 10.79
CA ALA A 103 1.86 -17.34 10.30
C ALA A 103 2.58 -18.55 10.91
N ARG A 104 3.92 -18.49 11.04
CA ARG A 104 4.71 -19.54 11.71
C ARG A 104 4.37 -19.66 13.21
N LEU A 105 4.21 -18.54 13.90
CA LEU A 105 3.82 -18.53 15.32
C LEU A 105 2.41 -19.10 15.50
N ALA A 106 1.45 -18.70 14.66
CA ALA A 106 0.09 -19.23 14.68
C ALA A 106 0.07 -20.75 14.43
N GLN A 107 0.82 -21.25 13.47
CA GLN A 107 0.92 -22.70 13.21
C GLN A 107 1.54 -23.47 14.38
N ARG A 108 2.51 -22.87 15.08
CA ARG A 108 3.23 -23.50 16.20
C ARG A 108 2.40 -23.54 17.48
N TYR A 109 1.74 -22.44 17.82
CA TYR A 109 1.08 -22.27 19.12
C TYR A 109 -0.44 -22.44 19.08
N TRP A 110 -1.06 -22.39 17.90
CA TRP A 110 -2.51 -22.50 17.76
C TRP A 110 -2.91 -23.84 17.12
N ARG A 111 -3.43 -24.78 17.93
CA ARG A 111 -3.85 -26.12 17.45
C ARG A 111 -5.00 -26.03 16.44
N GLU A 112 -5.90 -25.06 16.57
CA GLU A 112 -7.00 -24.80 15.61
C GLU A 112 -6.54 -24.02 14.37
N GLY A 113 -5.50 -23.18 14.48
CA GLY A 113 -4.92 -22.41 13.37
C GLY A 113 -4.29 -23.28 12.27
N ARG A 114 -3.97 -24.55 12.54
CA ARG A 114 -3.48 -25.50 11.52
C ARG A 114 -4.47 -25.76 10.39
N ARG A 115 -5.78 -25.66 10.66
CA ARG A 115 -6.82 -25.87 9.63
C ARG A 115 -6.92 -24.71 8.64
N LEU A 116 -6.36 -23.55 9.00
CA LEU A 116 -6.46 -22.31 8.24
C LEU A 116 -5.30 -22.09 7.28
N ARG A 117 -4.34 -23.04 7.23
CA ARG A 117 -3.15 -23.03 6.35
C ARG A 117 -2.51 -21.63 6.25
N PRO A 118 -2.15 -21.00 7.39
CA PRO A 118 -1.79 -19.59 7.45
C PRO A 118 -0.56 -19.23 6.61
N LEU A 119 0.36 -20.18 6.37
CA LEU A 119 1.51 -19.97 5.48
C LEU A 119 1.09 -19.85 4.01
N GLU A 120 0.10 -20.62 3.57
CA GLU A 120 -0.38 -20.60 2.19
C GLU A 120 -1.14 -19.33 1.88
N VAL A 121 -1.91 -18.85 2.86
CA VAL A 121 -2.54 -17.53 2.79
C VAL A 121 -1.48 -16.46 2.54
N VAL A 122 -0.32 -16.49 3.21
CA VAL A 122 0.75 -15.51 2.98
C VAL A 122 1.37 -15.65 1.59
N THR A 123 1.56 -16.87 1.09
CA THR A 123 2.09 -17.13 -0.26
C THR A 123 1.20 -16.60 -1.38
N GLU A 124 -0.13 -16.51 -1.18
CA GLU A 124 -1.03 -15.87 -2.16
C GLU A 124 -0.84 -14.35 -2.30
N TYR A 125 -0.08 -13.70 -1.40
CA TYR A 125 0.15 -12.25 -1.39
C TYR A 125 1.57 -11.83 -1.83
N GLU A 126 2.42 -12.76 -2.24
CA GLU A 126 3.65 -12.46 -2.99
C GLU A 126 3.34 -12.10 -4.45
#